data_AF-A0A0F8ZRP9-F1
#
_entry.id   AF-A0A0F8ZRP9-F1
#
_cell.length_a   1.000
_cell.length_b   1.000
_cell.length_c   1.000
_cell.angle_alpha   90.00
_cell.angle_beta   90.00
_cell.angle_gamma   90.00
#
_symmetry.space_group_name_H-M   'P 1'
#
loop_
_entity.id
_entity.type
_entity.pdbx_description
1 polymer ?
#
loop_
_entity_poly.entity_id
_entity_poly.type
_entity_poly.pdbx_seq_one_letter_code
_entity_poly.pdbx_strand_id
1 'polypeptide(L)'
;MENTIIKFSRIDSAKFFRTLNKRVNSYFKENKIERTGNWKLFVKSAVMFSLFLAPYFILLTLDLPGWSQILLTIVMGIGMAGVGMNVMHDGNHDSFSSKKWVNKLMGSSI
;
A
#
# COMPACT_ATOMS: atom_id res chain seq x y z
N MET A 1 -21.47 4.67 -32.91
CA MET A 1 -20.08 4.81 -32.44
C MET A 1 -19.43 3.44 -32.57
N GLU A 2 -18.41 3.30 -33.42
CA GLU A 2 -17.62 2.05 -33.48
C GLU A 2 -16.81 1.88 -32.20
N ASN A 3 -16.91 0.69 -31.60
CA ASN A 3 -16.23 0.36 -30.35
C ASN A 3 -14.83 -0.17 -30.68
N THR A 4 -13.86 0.73 -30.83
CA THR A 4 -12.49 0.36 -31.17
C THR A 4 -11.79 -0.22 -29.93
N ILE A 5 -11.57 -1.53 -29.93
CA ILE A 5 -10.85 -2.20 -28.84
C ILE A 5 -9.37 -1.83 -28.95
N ILE A 6 -8.87 -1.07 -27.98
CA ILE A 6 -7.45 -0.72 -27.87
C ILE A 6 -6.67 -2.01 -27.62
N LYS A 7 -5.83 -2.43 -28.59
CA LYS A 7 -4.92 -3.57 -28.47
C LYS A 7 -3.48 -3.07 -28.36
N PHE A 8 -2.76 -3.55 -27.35
CA PHE A 8 -1.33 -3.28 -27.20
C PHE A 8 -0.51 -4.30 -28.00
N SER A 9 0.54 -3.83 -28.68
CA SER A 9 1.48 -4.72 -29.37
C SER A 9 2.18 -5.63 -28.35
N ARG A 10 2.04 -6.95 -28.55
CA ARG A 10 2.71 -7.98 -27.74
C ARG A 10 4.06 -8.42 -28.32
N ILE A 11 4.39 -7.99 -29.54
CA ILE A 11 5.60 -8.38 -30.26
C ILE A 11 6.83 -7.67 -29.66
N ASP A 12 6.66 -6.42 -29.21
CA ASP A 12 7.72 -5.54 -28.72
C ASP A 12 7.42 -5.00 -27.31
N SER A 13 7.14 -5.89 -26.37
CA SER A 13 6.78 -5.55 -24.98
C SER A 13 7.81 -4.63 -24.29
N ALA A 14 9.09 -4.80 -24.59
CA ALA A 14 10.17 -3.96 -24.07
C ALA A 14 10.07 -2.49 -24.54
N LYS A 15 9.77 -2.27 -25.83
CA LYS A 15 9.57 -0.92 -26.39
C LYS A 15 8.34 -0.25 -25.80
N PHE A 16 7.28 -1.03 -25.58
CA PHE A 16 6.08 -0.56 -24.89
C PHE A 16 6.40 -0.11 -23.45
N PHE A 17 7.02 -0.97 -22.65
CA PHE A 17 7.35 -0.67 -21.25
C PHE A 17 8.29 0.55 -21.11
N ARG A 18 9.29 0.66 -22.00
CA ARG A 18 10.18 1.83 -22.05
C ARG A 18 9.41 3.11 -22.35
N THR A 19 8.49 3.07 -23.31
CA THR A 19 7.66 4.22 -23.69
C THR A 19 6.69 4.60 -22.57
N LEU A 20 6.05 3.61 -21.93
CA LEU A 20 5.16 3.79 -20.79
C LEU A 20 5.88 4.46 -19.63
N ASN A 21 7.01 3.91 -19.19
CA ASN A 21 7.81 4.47 -18.10
C ASN A 21 8.27 5.89 -18.42
N LYS A 22 8.73 6.16 -19.65
CA LYS A 22 9.13 7.51 -20.05
C LYS A 22 7.98 8.51 -19.88
N ARG A 23 6.77 8.16 -20.35
CA ARG A 23 5.59 9.04 -20.27
C ARG A 23 5.13 9.25 -18.82
N VAL A 24 5.05 8.18 -18.04
CA VAL A 24 4.69 8.25 -16.60
C VAL A 24 5.68 9.14 -15.85
N ASN A 25 6.98 8.96 -16.06
CA ASN A 25 8.01 9.77 -15.39
C ASN A 25 7.96 11.24 -15.79
N SER A 26 7.68 11.52 -17.08
CA SER A 26 7.54 12.89 -17.57
C SER A 26 6.34 13.57 -16.92
N TYR A 27 5.21 12.87 -16.80
CA TYR A 27 4.02 13.38 -16.11
C TYR A 27 4.32 13.80 -14.66
N PHE A 28 4.97 12.95 -13.85
CA PHE A 28 5.33 13.30 -12.47
C PHE A 28 6.22 14.55 -12.41
N LYS A 29 7.22 14.64 -13.31
CA LYS A 29 8.16 15.76 -13.37
C LYS A 29 7.48 17.07 -13.77
N GLU A 30 6.68 17.05 -14.83
CA GLU A 30 5.98 18.23 -15.37
C GLU A 30 4.95 18.77 -14.37
N ASN A 31 4.28 17.89 -13.63
CA ASN A 31 3.28 18.27 -12.62
C ASN A 31 3.89 18.54 -11.24
N LYS A 32 5.22 18.42 -11.06
CA LYS A 32 5.90 18.57 -9.76
C LYS A 32 5.32 17.65 -8.68
N ILE A 33 4.96 16.43 -9.06
CA ILE A 33 4.40 15.41 -8.17
C ILE A 33 5.53 14.45 -7.80
N GLU A 34 5.73 14.24 -6.51
CA GLU A 34 6.63 13.22 -6.01
C GLU A 34 6.13 11.83 -6.40
N ARG A 35 7.06 10.95 -6.78
CA ARG A 35 6.75 9.55 -7.09
C ARG A 35 6.55 8.69 -5.84
N THR A 36 6.80 9.29 -4.69
CA THR A 36 6.75 8.65 -3.38
C THR A 36 5.51 9.13 -2.62
N GLY A 37 5.20 8.44 -1.53
CA GLY A 37 4.04 8.68 -0.70
C GLY A 37 3.99 10.09 -0.15
N ASN A 38 2.77 10.59 0.00
CA ASN A 38 2.47 11.84 0.68
C ASN A 38 1.87 11.57 2.07
N TRP A 39 1.48 12.63 2.78
CA TRP A 39 0.88 12.52 4.11
C TRP A 39 -0.31 11.55 4.18
N LYS A 40 -1.11 11.41 3.10
CA LYS A 40 -2.26 10.50 3.07
C LYS A 40 -1.82 9.04 3.19
N LEU A 41 -0.66 8.71 2.62
CA LEU A 41 -0.08 7.37 2.75
C LEU A 41 0.28 7.08 4.20
N PHE A 42 0.94 8.02 4.89
CA PHE A 42 1.29 7.86 6.30
C PHE A 42 0.06 7.69 7.20
N VAL A 43 -1.02 8.46 6.94
CA VAL A 43 -2.28 8.31 7.67
C VAL A 43 -2.92 6.94 7.38
N LYS A 44 -2.96 6.51 6.12
CA LYS A 44 -3.42 5.17 5.74
C LYS A 44 -2.65 4.10 6.51
N SER A 45 -1.33 4.20 6.60
CA SER A 45 -0.50 3.26 7.35
C SER A 45 -0.77 3.28 8.85
N ALA A 46 -0.90 4.46 9.46
CA ALA A 46 -1.22 4.60 10.87
C ALA A 46 -2.57 3.94 11.20
N VAL A 47 -3.58 4.12 10.34
CA VAL A 47 -4.88 3.45 10.47
C VAL A 47 -4.73 1.93 10.37
N MET A 48 -4.00 1.42 9.38
CA MET A 48 -3.79 -0.03 9.22
C MET A 48 -3.08 -0.66 10.42
N PHE A 49 -2.01 -0.04 10.92
CA PHE A 49 -1.34 -0.50 12.13
C PHE A 49 -2.22 -0.38 13.37
N SER A 50 -3.05 0.65 13.48
CA SER A 50 -3.98 0.78 14.61
C SER A 50 -5.04 -0.30 14.60
N LEU A 51 -5.59 -0.65 13.42
CA LEU A 51 -6.54 -1.76 13.27
C LEU A 51 -5.91 -3.11 13.64
N PHE A 52 -4.60 -3.26 13.51
CA PHE A 52 -3.89 -4.46 13.93
C PHE A 52 -3.50 -4.43 15.42
N LEU A 53 -2.75 -3.42 15.84
CA LEU A 53 -2.14 -3.35 17.18
C LEU A 53 -3.12 -2.96 18.28
N ALA A 54 -4.11 -2.10 18.01
CA ALA A 54 -5.03 -1.68 19.05
C ALA A 54 -5.91 -2.84 19.55
N PRO A 55 -6.54 -3.67 18.67
CA PRO A 55 -7.24 -4.86 19.14
C PRO A 55 -6.31 -5.85 19.86
N TYR A 56 -5.07 -6.02 19.40
CA TYR A 56 -4.08 -6.88 20.05
C TYR A 56 -3.82 -6.45 21.50
N PHE A 57 -3.52 -5.17 21.74
CA PHE A 57 -3.27 -4.70 23.11
C PHE A 57 -4.53 -4.67 23.98
N ILE A 58 -5.70 -4.39 23.40
CA ILE A 58 -6.99 -4.46 24.11
C ILE A 58 -7.24 -5.90 24.61
N LEU A 59 -7.05 -6.90 23.74
CA LEU A 59 -7.21 -8.32 24.10
C LEU A 59 -6.24 -8.78 25.20
N LEU A 60 -5.03 -8.20 25.27
CA LEU A 60 -4.04 -8.55 26.29
C LEU A 60 -4.30 -7.88 27.65
N THR A 61 -4.99 -6.74 27.68
CA THR A 61 -5.06 -5.89 28.87
C THR A 61 -6.43 -5.86 29.54
N LEU A 62 -7.51 -6.17 28.80
CA LEU A 62 -8.87 -6.13 29.32
C LEU A 62 -9.48 -7.54 29.37
N ASP A 63 -10.20 -7.82 30.45
CA ASP A 63 -11.07 -8.98 30.51
C ASP A 63 -12.37 -8.64 29.77
N LEU A 64 -12.67 -9.43 28.74
CA LEU A 64 -13.69 -9.12 27.74
C LEU A 64 -14.56 -10.36 27.50
N PRO A 65 -15.89 -10.19 27.31
CA PRO A 65 -16.76 -11.31 26.99
C PRO A 65 -16.39 -11.90 25.63
N GLY A 66 -16.49 -13.22 25.48
CA GLY A 66 -15.98 -13.95 24.32
C GLY A 66 -16.45 -13.42 22.95
N TRP A 67 -17.68 -12.92 22.84
CA TRP A 67 -18.18 -12.32 21.59
C TRP A 67 -17.37 -11.08 21.16
N SER A 68 -16.95 -10.26 22.12
CA SER A 68 -16.15 -9.06 21.83
C SER A 68 -14.71 -9.43 21.48
N GLN A 69 -14.18 -10.52 22.07
CA GLN A 69 -12.88 -11.06 21.69
C GLN A 69 -12.87 -11.56 20.24
N ILE A 70 -13.95 -12.24 19.81
CA ILE A 70 -14.12 -12.67 18.42
C ILE A 70 -14.15 -11.46 17.48
N LEU A 71 -14.93 -10.43 17.81
CA LEU A 71 -15.01 -9.22 17.00
C LEU A 71 -13.64 -8.53 16.86
N LEU A 72 -12.93 -8.35 17.97
CA LEU A 72 -11.59 -7.75 17.97
C LEU A 72 -10.59 -8.59 17.16
N THR A 73 -10.68 -9.91 17.23
CA THR A 73 -9.84 -10.82 16.44
C THR A 73 -10.10 -10.67 14.94
N ILE A 74 -11.36 -10.54 14.52
CA ILE A 74 -11.72 -10.27 13.12
C ILE A 74 -11.14 -8.93 12.66
N VAL A 75 -11.33 -7.87 13.45
CA VAL A 75 -10.79 -6.53 13.15
C VAL A 75 -9.26 -6.57 13.05
N MET A 76 -8.60 -7.28 13.98
CA MET A 76 -7.16 -7.49 13.96
C MET A 76 -6.70 -8.20 12.68
N GLY A 77 -7.41 -9.22 12.22
CA GLY A 77 -7.12 -9.92 10.97
C GLY A 77 -7.25 -9.03 9.74
N ILE A 78 -8.25 -8.14 9.71
CA ILE A 78 -8.39 -7.11 8.66
C ILE A 78 -7.21 -6.14 8.71
N GLY A 79 -6.82 -5.68 9.91
CA GLY A 79 -5.64 -4.83 10.10
C GLY A 79 -4.36 -5.50 9.61
N MET A 80 -4.17 -6.77 9.95
CA MET A 80 -3.03 -7.59 9.54
C MET A 80 -2.95 -7.68 8.00
N ALA A 81 -4.02 -8.13 7.34
CA ALA A 81 -4.09 -8.15 5.87
C ALA A 81 -3.87 -6.75 5.26
N GLY A 82 -4.39 -5.71 5.90
CA GLY A 82 -4.21 -4.31 5.52
C GLY A 82 -2.77 -3.85 5.55
N VAL A 83 -2.01 -4.17 6.61
CA VAL A 83 -0.58 -3.85 6.72
C VAL A 83 0.21 -4.55 5.60
N GLY A 84 -0.01 -5.85 5.36
CA GLY A 84 0.69 -6.58 4.30
C GLY A 84 0.37 -6.09 2.89
N MET A 85 -0.92 -5.87 2.58
CA MET A 85 -1.33 -5.51 1.21
C MET A 85 -1.22 -4.03 0.88
N ASN A 86 -1.18 -3.16 1.90
CA ASN A 86 -1.04 -1.71 1.68
C ASN A 86 0.35 -1.21 2.09
N VAL A 87 0.74 -1.38 3.34
CA VAL A 87 1.96 -0.75 3.87
C VAL A 87 3.21 -1.47 3.35
N MET A 88 3.24 -2.80 3.47
CA MET A 88 4.36 -3.63 3.02
C MET A 88 4.52 -3.57 1.50
N HIS A 89 3.42 -3.70 0.76
CA HIS A 89 3.40 -3.57 -0.70
C HIS A 89 4.00 -2.23 -1.15
N ASP A 90 3.52 -1.11 -0.61
CA ASP A 90 4.00 0.23 -0.99
C ASP A 90 5.49 0.43 -0.62
N GLY A 91 5.94 -0.14 0.51
CA GLY A 91 7.36 -0.17 0.90
C GLY A 91 8.24 -0.96 -0.07
N ASN A 92 7.79 -2.14 -0.51
CA ASN A 92 8.53 -3.02 -1.42
C ASN A 92 8.61 -2.50 -2.86
N HIS A 93 7.73 -1.57 -3.24
CA HIS A 93 7.80 -0.85 -4.51
C HIS A 93 8.60 0.46 -4.44
N ASP A 94 9.30 0.72 -3.33
CA ASP A 94 10.04 1.96 -3.08
C ASP A 94 9.17 3.24 -3.22
N SER A 95 7.85 3.09 -3.16
CA SER A 95 6.90 4.18 -3.32
C SER A 95 6.50 4.81 -1.99
N PHE A 96 6.83 4.19 -0.86
CA PHE A 96 6.40 4.68 0.46
C PHE A 96 7.04 6.02 0.85
N SER A 97 8.34 6.16 0.62
CA SER A 97 9.14 7.32 1.02
C SER A 97 10.34 7.51 0.10
N SER A 98 10.85 8.74 0.02
CA SER A 98 12.13 9.04 -0.64
C SER A 98 13.34 8.45 0.10
N LYS A 99 13.17 8.08 1.36
CA LYS A 99 14.23 7.48 2.19
C LYS A 99 14.19 5.96 2.09
N LYS A 100 15.23 5.36 1.50
CA LYS A 100 15.35 3.90 1.33
C LYS A 100 15.16 3.09 2.61
N TRP A 101 15.66 3.58 3.75
CA TRP A 101 15.50 2.86 5.03
C TRP A 101 14.04 2.82 5.50
N VAL A 102 13.24 3.85 5.18
CA VAL A 102 11.81 3.89 5.50
C VAL A 102 11.07 2.87 4.63
N ASN A 103 11.38 2.82 3.33
CA ASN A 103 10.83 1.80 2.43
C ASN A 103 11.19 0.40 2.91
N LYS A 104 12.45 0.17 3.31
CA LYS A 104 12.88 -1.12 3.84
C LYS A 104 12.14 -1.50 5.12
N LEU A 105 11.96 -0.56 6.05
CA LEU A 105 11.24 -0.79 7.29
C LEU A 105 9.77 -1.11 7.02
N MET A 106 9.09 -0.31 6.21
CA MET A 106 7.67 -0.53 5.88
C MET A 106 7.49 -1.75 4.98
N GLY A 107 8.38 -2.01 4.02
CA GLY A 107 8.38 -3.20 3.17
C GLY A 107 8.68 -4.50 3.92
N SER A 108 9.20 -4.39 5.14
CA SER A 108 9.37 -5.49 6.09
C SER A 108 8.27 -5.52 7.16
N SER A 109 7.21 -4.71 7.01
CA SER A 109 6.12 -4.67 7.99
C SER A 109 5.15 -5.81 7.77
N ILE A 110 4.96 -6.59 8.85
CA ILE A 110 4.21 -7.84 9.03
C ILE A 110 5.00 -9.13 8.91
#